data_AF-A0A8T7ETV7-F1
#
_entry.id   AF-A0A8T7ETV7-F1
#
_cell.length_a   1.000
_cell.length_b   1.000
_cell.length_c   1.000
_cell.angle_alpha   90.00
_cell.angle_beta   90.00
_cell.angle_gamma   90.00
#
_symmetry.space_group_name_H-M   'P 1'
#
loop_
_entity.id
_entity.type
_entity.pdbx_description
1 polymer ?
#
loop_
_entity_poly.entity_id
_entity_poly.type
_entity_poly.pdbx_seq_one_letter_code
_entity_poly.pdbx_strand_id
1 'polypeptide(L)'
;MTSFHDSPFADTASLGLHRIDTQERDACALLCAVRKGGEPTHGNVKRTIEALARMGHRTGYIDGEGDGVGILTDIPRELWARRLVQHGLRSSLATDRGFWVGHLMIAAKDKPRAQTSSTASCA
;
A
#
# COMPACT_ATOMS: atom_id res chain seq x y z
N MET A 1 -6.57 -45.14 -12.33
CA MET A 1 -6.78 -45.04 -10.88
C MET A 1 -5.41 -44.90 -10.24
N THR A 2 -4.90 -43.67 -10.19
CA THR A 2 -3.60 -43.33 -9.59
C THR A 2 -3.83 -42.07 -8.78
N SER A 3 -3.73 -42.21 -7.46
CA SER A 3 -3.92 -41.14 -6.49
C SER A 3 -2.77 -40.15 -6.58
N PHE A 4 -3.05 -38.93 -7.01
CA PHE A 4 -2.22 -37.75 -6.76
C PHE A 4 -2.67 -37.16 -5.42
N HIS A 5 -2.04 -37.56 -4.33
CA HIS A 5 -2.20 -36.93 -3.02
C HIS A 5 -0.91 -37.04 -2.21
N ASP A 6 0.16 -36.44 -2.72
CA ASP A 6 1.28 -36.01 -1.87
C ASP A 6 1.50 -34.53 -2.13
N SER A 7 1.03 -33.72 -1.18
CA SER A 7 1.32 -32.30 -1.10
C SER A 7 2.75 -32.14 -0.58
N PRO A 8 3.65 -31.39 -1.25
CA PRO A 8 5.03 -31.22 -0.82
C PRO A 8 5.19 -30.26 0.38
N PHE A 9 4.10 -29.83 1.01
CA PHE A 9 4.16 -28.99 2.19
C PHE A 9 4.37 -29.87 3.42
N ALA A 10 5.65 -29.99 3.79
CA ALA A 10 6.11 -30.64 5.00
C ALA A 10 5.33 -30.19 6.24
N ASP A 11 5.08 -31.16 7.12
CA ASP A 11 4.44 -31.00 8.42
C ASP A 11 5.12 -29.90 9.26
N THR A 12 4.50 -28.73 9.28
CA THR A 12 4.92 -27.54 10.04
C THR A 12 5.02 -27.80 11.55
N ALA A 13 4.47 -28.92 12.05
CA ALA A 13 4.55 -29.31 13.46
C ALA A 13 5.98 -29.61 13.97
N SER A 14 6.96 -29.75 13.08
CA SER A 14 8.37 -30.05 13.41
C SER A 14 9.29 -28.84 13.55
N LEU A 15 8.81 -27.64 13.19
CA LEU A 15 9.55 -26.40 13.46
C LEU A 15 9.37 -26.11 14.95
N GLY A 16 10.45 -26.17 15.72
CA GLY A 16 10.46 -25.84 17.16
C GLY A 16 10.16 -24.35 17.40
N LEU A 17 8.93 -23.94 17.11
CA LEU A 17 8.44 -22.58 17.23
C LEU A 17 8.37 -22.17 18.70
N HIS A 18 8.67 -20.90 18.96
CA HIS A 18 8.63 -20.38 20.32
C HIS A 18 7.16 -20.40 20.82
N ARG A 19 6.94 -20.60 22.12
CA ARG A 19 5.58 -20.73 22.71
C ARG A 19 4.67 -19.52 22.41
N ILE A 20 5.27 -18.35 22.16
CA ILE A 20 4.53 -17.15 21.76
C ILE A 20 3.94 -17.34 20.36
N ASP A 21 4.70 -17.85 19.40
CA ASP A 21 4.25 -18.06 18.01
C ASP A 21 3.13 -19.12 17.91
N THR A 22 3.00 -20.00 18.90
CA THR A 22 1.92 -21.01 18.97
C THR A 22 0.66 -20.50 19.69
N GLN A 23 0.72 -19.35 20.35
CA GLN A 23 -0.40 -18.72 21.06
C GLN A 23 -0.90 -17.45 20.38
N GLU A 24 -0.03 -16.75 19.67
CA GLU A 24 -0.34 -15.54 18.92
C GLU A 24 -1.33 -15.85 17.79
N ARG A 25 -2.30 -14.97 17.59
CA ARG A 25 -3.26 -15.04 16.47
C ARG A 25 -3.22 -13.69 15.77
N ASP A 26 -2.26 -13.53 14.87
CA ASP A 26 -1.97 -12.25 14.22
C ASP A 26 -3.22 -11.74 13.49
N ALA A 27 -3.71 -10.60 13.96
CA ALA A 27 -4.78 -9.84 13.35
C ALA A 27 -4.17 -8.96 12.24
N CYS A 28 -3.81 -9.58 11.12
CA CYS A 28 -3.39 -8.89 9.89
C CYS A 28 -4.21 -9.38 8.69
N ALA A 29 -4.47 -8.47 7.74
CA ALA A 29 -5.13 -8.78 6.48
C ALA A 29 -4.35 -8.19 5.30
N LEU A 30 -4.11 -9.02 4.28
CA LEU A 30 -3.42 -8.62 3.05
C LEU A 30 -4.30 -8.93 1.84
N LEU A 31 -4.34 -7.98 0.90
CA LEU A 31 -5.05 -8.08 -0.35
C LEU A 31 -4.19 -7.51 -1.47
N CYS A 32 -4.11 -8.24 -2.58
CA CYS A 32 -3.49 -7.75 -3.81
C CYS A 32 -4.51 -7.81 -4.95
N ALA A 33 -4.78 -6.66 -5.57
CA ALA A 33 -5.71 -6.54 -6.69
C ALA A 33 -4.96 -6.12 -7.95
N VAL A 34 -4.71 -7.07 -8.85
CA VAL A 34 -3.94 -6.86 -10.08
C VAL A 34 -4.82 -7.00 -11.31
N ARG A 35 -4.76 -6.01 -12.21
CA ARG A 35 -5.42 -6.04 -13.51
C ARG A 35 -4.47 -6.66 -14.54
N LYS A 36 -4.82 -7.83 -15.08
CA LYS A 36 -3.98 -8.54 -16.06
C LYS A 36 -3.70 -7.76 -17.35
N GLY A 37 -4.64 -6.92 -17.79
CA GLY A 37 -4.46 -6.07 -18.97
C GLY A 37 -3.56 -4.84 -18.73
N GLY A 38 -3.21 -4.56 -17.47
CA GLY A 38 -2.35 -3.43 -17.13
C GLY A 38 -3.01 -2.05 -17.25
N GLU A 39 -4.32 -1.97 -17.56
CA GLU A 39 -5.01 -0.69 -17.68
C GLU A 39 -5.30 -0.09 -16.29
N PRO A 40 -4.82 1.13 -16.01
CA PRO A 40 -5.10 1.80 -14.74
C PRO A 40 -6.58 2.15 -14.66
N THR A 41 -7.21 1.88 -13.52
CA THR A 41 -8.61 2.25 -13.29
C THR A 41 -8.85 2.64 -11.84
N HIS A 42 -9.65 3.69 -11.63
CA HIS A 42 -10.11 4.07 -10.29
C HIS A 42 -10.90 2.93 -9.60
N GLY A 43 -11.62 2.12 -10.39
CA GLY A 43 -12.36 0.97 -9.88
C GLY A 43 -11.50 -0.07 -9.15
N ASN A 44 -10.20 -0.18 -9.49
CA ASN A 44 -9.30 -1.08 -8.77
C ASN A 44 -9.09 -0.63 -7.32
N VAL A 45 -8.80 0.66 -7.13
CA VAL A 45 -8.64 1.28 -5.80
C VAL A 45 -9.92 1.13 -4.97
N LYS A 46 -11.09 1.44 -5.56
CA LYS A 46 -12.38 1.32 -4.86
C LYS A 46 -12.63 -0.11 -4.34
N ARG A 47 -12.38 -1.12 -5.19
CA ARG A 47 -12.58 -2.53 -4.80
C ARG A 47 -11.57 -2.98 -3.74
N THR A 48 -10.32 -2.54 -3.83
CA THR A 48 -9.30 -2.81 -2.81
C THR A 48 -9.72 -2.26 -1.45
N ILE A 49 -10.19 -1.01 -1.40
CA ILE A 49 -10.68 -0.38 -0.16
C ILE A 49 -11.91 -1.12 0.39
N GLU A 50 -12.87 -1.47 -0.46
CA GLU A 50 -14.06 -2.20 -0.06
C GLU A 50 -13.72 -3.59 0.52
N ALA A 51 -12.78 -4.29 -0.10
CA ALA A 51 -12.30 -5.58 0.40
C ALA A 51 -11.54 -5.43 1.73
N LEU A 52 -10.69 -4.40 1.88
CA LEU A 52 -10.04 -4.10 3.17
C LEU A 52 -11.07 -3.83 4.28
N ALA A 53 -12.13 -3.07 3.99
CA ALA A 53 -13.19 -2.82 4.97
C ALA A 53 -13.89 -4.11 5.43
N ARG A 54 -14.11 -5.07 4.53
CA ARG A 54 -14.67 -6.40 4.87
C ARG A 54 -13.74 -7.25 5.72
N MET A 55 -12.44 -6.95 5.72
CA MET A 55 -11.43 -7.62 6.53
C MET A 55 -11.22 -6.95 7.90
N GLY A 56 -12.03 -5.96 8.30
CA GLY A 56 -11.89 -5.29 9.61
C GLY A 56 -12.01 -6.22 10.83
N HIS A 57 -12.61 -7.40 10.69
CA HIS A 57 -12.62 -8.42 11.74
C HIS A 57 -11.22 -9.02 12.03
N ARG A 58 -10.22 -8.69 11.20
CA ARG A 58 -8.80 -9.06 11.34
C ARG A 58 -7.93 -7.88 11.78
N THR A 59 -8.49 -6.79 12.30
CA THR A 59 -7.69 -5.62 12.74
C THR A 59 -7.77 -5.44 14.25
N GLY A 60 -6.67 -5.08 14.90
CA GLY A 60 -6.74 -4.58 16.27
C GLY A 60 -7.45 -3.23 16.31
N TYR A 61 -8.37 -3.12 17.27
CA TYR A 61 -9.17 -1.91 17.49
C TYR A 61 -9.45 -1.76 18.98
N ILE A 62 -8.96 -0.67 19.58
CA ILE A 62 -9.05 -0.40 21.01
C ILE A 62 -9.44 1.07 21.18
N ASP A 63 -10.42 1.35 22.04
CA ASP A 63 -10.84 2.72 22.41
C ASP A 63 -11.13 3.67 21.23
N GLY A 64 -11.61 3.13 20.11
CA GLY A 64 -11.92 3.92 18.92
C GLY A 64 -10.76 4.07 17.93
N GLU A 65 -9.58 3.57 18.26
CA GLU A 65 -8.35 3.63 17.48
C GLU A 65 -8.01 2.25 16.89
N GLY A 66 -7.61 2.23 15.62
CA GLY A 66 -7.16 1.01 14.95
C GLY A 66 -5.66 1.06 14.66
N ASP A 67 -5.02 -0.11 14.61
CA ASP A 67 -3.57 -0.24 14.46
C ASP A 67 -3.01 0.34 13.14
N GLY A 68 -3.87 0.44 12.12
CA GLY A 68 -3.54 1.05 10.84
C GLY A 68 -4.00 0.23 9.64
N VAL A 69 -4.27 0.93 8.54
CA VAL A 69 -4.60 0.34 7.25
C VAL A 69 -4.04 1.21 6.14
N GLY A 70 -3.57 0.58 5.06
CA GLY A 70 -3.01 1.30 3.93
C GLY A 70 -3.20 0.54 2.62
N ILE A 71 -3.08 1.27 1.51
CA ILE A 71 -2.97 0.70 0.18
C ILE A 71 -1.69 1.20 -0.48
N LEU A 72 -1.04 0.30 -1.21
CA LEU A 72 0.03 0.65 -2.13
C LEU A 72 -0.55 0.59 -3.55
N THR A 73 -0.34 1.65 -4.33
CA THR A 73 -0.77 1.72 -5.73
C THR A 73 0.41 2.09 -6.61
N ASP A 74 0.27 1.84 -7.91
CA ASP A 74 1.10 2.52 -8.89
C ASP A 74 0.97 4.05 -8.76
N ILE A 75 1.96 4.78 -9.28
CA ILE A 75 1.91 6.25 -9.32
C ILE A 75 0.68 6.67 -10.15
N PRO A 76 -0.25 7.49 -9.62
CA PRO A 76 -1.41 7.94 -10.37
C PRO A 76 -1.01 9.05 -11.35
N ARG A 77 -0.44 8.64 -12.49
CA ARG A 77 0.21 9.51 -13.48
C ARG A 77 -0.68 10.69 -13.93
N GLU A 78 -1.97 10.46 -14.14
CA GLU A 78 -2.93 11.51 -14.51
C GLU A 78 -3.10 12.59 -13.43
N LEU A 79 -3.15 12.18 -12.15
CA LEU A 79 -3.25 13.13 -11.04
C LEU A 79 -1.99 13.98 -10.93
N TRP A 80 -0.82 13.36 -11.09
CA TRP A 80 0.46 14.06 -11.09
C TRP A 80 0.63 14.99 -12.29
N ALA A 81 0.22 14.57 -13.48
CA ALA A 81 0.23 15.42 -14.68
C ALA A 81 -0.59 16.70 -14.46
N ARG A 82 -1.79 16.58 -13.88
CA ARG A 82 -2.63 17.75 -13.53
C ARG A 82 -1.95 18.65 -12.50
N ARG A 83 -1.37 18.06 -11.44
CA ARG A 83 -0.67 18.81 -10.39
C ARG A 83 0.54 19.57 -10.94
N LEU A 84 1.34 18.95 -11.80
CA LEU A 84 2.50 19.59 -12.44
C LEU A 84 2.08 20.82 -13.25
N VAL A 85 1.02 20.70 -14.06
CA VAL A 85 0.49 21.83 -14.84
C VAL A 85 0.03 22.97 -13.94
N GLN A 86 -0.64 22.67 -12.83
CA GLN A 86 -1.06 23.67 -11.84
C GLN A 86 0.12 24.45 -11.23
N HIS A 87 1.33 23.86 -11.28
CA HIS A 87 2.57 24.50 -10.83
C HIS A 87 3.45 25.00 -12.00
N GLY A 88 2.91 25.12 -13.21
CA GLY A 88 3.64 25.64 -14.38
C GLY A 88 4.67 24.67 -14.97
N LEU A 89 4.66 23.40 -14.57
CA LEU A 89 5.56 22.36 -15.05
C LEU A 89 4.94 21.55 -16.19
N ARG A 90 5.80 20.89 -16.98
CA ARG A 90 5.36 20.03 -18.10
C ARG A 90 4.65 18.78 -17.56
N SER A 91 3.42 18.53 -18.02
CA SER A 91 2.64 17.33 -17.67
C SER A 91 3.36 16.03 -18.04
N SER A 92 4.16 16.03 -19.11
CA SER A 92 4.92 14.87 -19.60
C SER A 92 5.94 14.34 -18.59
N LEU A 93 6.38 15.15 -17.64
CA LEU A 93 7.26 14.69 -16.55
C LEU A 93 6.60 13.59 -15.73
N ALA A 94 5.27 13.64 -15.55
CA ALA A 94 4.57 12.60 -14.82
C ALA A 94 4.73 11.23 -15.49
N THR A 95 4.92 11.13 -16.80
CA THR A 95 5.09 9.86 -17.55
C THR A 95 6.54 9.49 -17.80
N ASP A 96 7.49 10.34 -17.39
CA ASP A 96 8.91 10.06 -17.55
C ASP A 96 9.34 8.83 -16.72
N ARG A 97 10.30 8.04 -17.26
CA ARG A 97 10.80 6.83 -16.57
C ARG A 97 11.52 7.15 -15.27
N GLY A 98 12.13 8.32 -15.16
CA GLY A 98 12.79 8.83 -13.96
C GLY A 98 11.85 9.52 -12.98
N PHE A 99 10.55 9.61 -13.26
CA PHE A 99 9.61 10.24 -12.34
C PHE A 99 9.28 9.33 -11.16
N TRP A 100 9.56 9.83 -9.96
CA TRP A 100 9.31 9.18 -8.68
C TRP A 100 8.57 10.12 -7.73
N VAL A 101 7.92 9.52 -6.73
CA VAL A 101 7.15 10.24 -5.70
C VAL A 101 7.54 9.67 -4.35
N GLY A 102 7.94 10.55 -3.43
CA GLY A 102 8.18 10.20 -2.03
C GLY A 102 7.01 10.63 -1.15
N HIS A 103 6.45 9.69 -0.38
CA HIS A 103 5.56 10.02 0.73
C HIS A 103 6.38 10.09 2.02
N LEU A 104 6.54 11.31 2.56
CA LEU A 104 7.34 11.58 3.74
C LEU A 104 6.42 11.95 4.91
N MET A 105 6.65 11.34 6.07
CA MET A 105 6.01 11.76 7.32
C MET A 105 6.90 12.81 7.99
N ILE A 106 6.36 14.00 8.18
CA ILE A 106 7.07 15.12 8.81
C ILE A 106 6.39 15.40 10.14
N ALA A 107 7.17 15.56 11.22
CA ALA A 107 6.63 15.90 12.52
C ALA A 107 5.83 17.20 12.44
N ALA A 108 4.66 17.26 13.11
CA ALA A 108 3.73 18.38 12.99
C ALA A 108 4.39 19.75 13.29
N LYS A 109 5.32 19.79 14.26
CA LYS A 109 6.10 20.99 14.62
C LYS A 109 6.98 21.52 13.48
N ASP A 110 7.41 20.65 12.57
CA ASP A 110 8.32 20.98 11.48
C ASP A 110 7.58 21.31 10.16
N LYS A 111 6.24 21.25 10.17
CA LYS A 111 5.40 21.53 9.00
C LYS A 111 5.66 22.90 8.35
N PRO A 112 5.85 24.01 9.08
CA PRO A 112 6.13 25.31 8.45
C PRO A 112 7.45 25.31 7.66
N ARG A 113 8.49 24.66 8.19
CA ARG A 113 9.80 24.57 7.53
C ARG A 113 9.74 23.73 6.25
N ALA A 114 8.97 22.65 6.26
CA ALA A 114 8.82 21.75 5.12
C ALA A 114 8.08 22.37 3.92
N GLN A 115 7.18 23.33 4.18
CA GLN A 115 6.45 24.01 3.11
C GLN A 115 7.36 24.99 2.34
N THR A 116 8.24 25.69 3.04
CA THR A 116 9.15 26.69 2.45
C THR A 116 10.19 26.07 1.52
N SER A 117 10.66 24.85 1.78
CA SER A 117 11.65 24.15 0.95
C SER A 117 11.07 23.53 -0.33
N SER A 118 9.75 23.41 -0.45
CA SER A 118 9.10 22.75 -1.59
C SER A 118 9.04 23.61 -2.88
N THR A 119 9.32 24.91 -2.78
CA THR A 119 9.25 25.87 -3.90
C THR A 119 10.59 26.12 -4.59
N ALA A 120 11.70 25.60 -4.05
CA ALA A 120 13.06 25.99 -4.47
C ALA A 120 13.77 25.00 -5.42
N SER A 121 13.14 23.90 -5.82
CA SER A 121 13.80 22.86 -6.64
C SER A 121 12.95 22.49 -7.85
N CYS A 122 12.90 23.41 -8.82
CA CYS A 122 12.55 23.15 -10.21
C CYS A 122 13.30 24.18 -11.05
N ALA A 123 14.60 23.96 -11.24
CA ALA A 123 15.42 24.59 -12.26
C ALA A 123 16.20 23.47 -12.97
#